data_AF-A0A2D7DHW6-F1
#
_entry.id   AF-A0A2D7DHW6-F1
#
_cell.length_a   1.000
_cell.length_b   1.000
_cell.length_c   1.000
_cell.angle_alpha   90.00
_cell.angle_beta   90.00
_cell.angle_gamma   90.00
#
_symmetry.space_group_name_H-M   'P 1'
#
loop_
_entity.id
_entity.type
_entity.pdbx_description
1 polymer ?
#
loop_
_entity_poly.entity_id
_entity_poly.type
_entity_poly.pdbx_seq_one_letter_code
_entity_poly.pdbx_strand_id
1 'polypeptide(L)'
;MKTSYSGFTLIEVLITLTLLGMVASLVFPGMDSWITSRKKAADREVFASALAALPLRARVNGETIVISKIDELMIDNINASFLEPVTVLASGFCLGGLAELSQSQKTQRLKIKAPFCDVEYVR
;
A
#
# COMPACT_ATOMS: atom_id res chain seq x y z
N MET A 1 48.90 -28.88 18.40
CA MET A 1 48.45 -27.62 17.78
C MET A 1 47.76 -26.81 18.88
N LYS A 2 48.43 -25.78 19.42
CA LYS A 2 47.98 -25.08 20.64
C LYS A 2 47.14 -23.87 20.22
N THR A 3 45.82 -23.96 20.35
CA THR A 3 44.89 -22.84 20.10
C THR A 3 45.03 -21.85 21.25
N SER A 4 45.55 -20.65 20.95
CA SER A 4 45.58 -19.53 21.89
C SER A 4 44.20 -18.86 21.86
N TYR A 5 43.49 -18.90 22.98
CA TYR A 5 42.26 -18.13 23.16
C TYR A 5 42.65 -16.71 23.56
N SER A 6 42.54 -15.77 22.62
CA SER A 6 42.65 -14.34 22.91
C SER A 6 41.29 -13.85 23.41
N GLY A 7 41.19 -13.52 24.69
CA GLY A 7 39.99 -12.92 25.27
C GLY A 7 39.92 -11.43 24.98
N PHE A 8 38.70 -10.90 24.84
CA PHE A 8 38.46 -9.45 24.77
C PHE A 8 38.56 -8.84 26.16
N THR A 9 39.14 -7.64 26.26
CA THR A 9 39.14 -6.90 27.53
C THR A 9 37.77 -6.32 27.81
N LEU A 10 37.41 -6.15 29.09
CA LEU A 10 36.12 -5.58 29.48
C LEU A 10 35.90 -4.19 28.88
N ILE A 11 36.97 -3.39 28.81
CA ILE A 11 36.92 -2.04 28.22
C ILE A 11 36.70 -2.07 26.71
N GLU A 12 37.29 -3.03 26.00
CA GLU A 12 37.11 -3.18 24.55
C GLU A 12 35.68 -3.57 24.20
N VAL A 13 35.08 -4.48 24.98
CA VAL A 13 33.65 -4.81 24.85
C VAL A 13 32.77 -3.59 25.10
N LEU A 14 33.11 -2.75 26.08
CA LEU A 14 32.34 -1.55 26.39
C LEU A 14 32.46 -0.49 25.27
N ILE A 15 33.67 -0.27 24.74
CA ILE A 15 33.91 0.66 23.63
C ILE A 15 33.21 0.18 22.36
N THR A 16 33.29 -1.10 22.03
CA THR A 16 32.61 -1.65 20.85
C THR A 16 31.09 -1.52 20.95
N LEU A 17 30.49 -1.83 22.11
CA LEU A 17 29.04 -1.65 22.31
C LEU A 17 28.60 -0.19 22.21
N THR A 18 29.40 0.74 22.75
CA THR A 18 29.11 2.18 22.65
C THR A 18 29.22 2.69 21.21
N LEU A 19 30.26 2.27 20.47
CA LEU A 19 30.40 2.59 19.05
C LEU A 19 29.24 2.00 18.22
N LEU A 20 28.86 0.75 18.47
CA LEU A 20 27.73 0.11 17.78
C LEU A 20 26.41 0.82 18.09
N GLY A 21 26.17 1.22 19.34
CA GLY A 21 24.99 2.00 19.72
C GLY A 21 24.93 3.35 19.02
N MET A 22 26.07 4.03 18.90
CA MET A 22 26.17 5.32 18.20
C MET A 22 25.88 5.17 16.70
N VAL A 23 26.44 4.14 16.05
CA VAL A 23 26.18 3.85 14.64
C VAL A 23 24.72 3.45 14.41
N ALA A 24 24.14 2.61 15.28
CA ALA A 24 22.75 2.19 15.17
C ALA A 24 21.77 3.38 15.26
N SER A 25 22.08 4.38 16.09
CA SER A 25 21.26 5.59 16.22
C SER A 25 21.18 6.40 14.93
N LEU A 26 22.23 6.39 14.10
CA LEU A 26 22.25 7.09 12.81
C LEU A 26 21.38 6.39 11.74
N VAL A 27 21.21 5.08 11.83
CA VAL A 27 20.47 4.28 10.83
C VAL A 27 18.96 4.30 11.06
N PHE A 28 18.52 4.46 12.31
CA PHE A 28 17.11 4.46 12.71
C PHE A 28 16.16 5.34 11.85
N PRO A 29 16.45 6.64 11.56
CA PRO A 29 15.51 7.51 10.84
C PRO A 29 15.20 7.07 9.40
N GLY A 30 16.10 6.31 8.75
CA GLY A 30 15.87 5.79 7.40
C GLY A 30 14.76 4.74 7.35
N MET A 31 14.55 4.01 8.46
CA MET A 31 13.63 2.88 8.53
C MET A 31 12.15 3.31 8.44
N ASP A 32 11.78 4.41 9.09
CA ASP A 32 10.40 4.94 9.04
C ASP A 32 9.98 5.32 7.61
N SER A 33 10.88 5.95 6.86
CA SER A 33 10.63 6.34 5.46
C SER A 33 10.42 5.13 4.55
N TRP A 34 11.13 4.03 4.82
CA TRP A 34 11.00 2.78 4.08
C TRP A 34 9.67 2.08 4.39
N ILE A 35 9.31 1.96 5.67
CA ILE A 35 8.05 1.36 6.11
C ILE A 35 6.85 2.14 5.56
N THR A 36 6.88 3.48 5.67
CA THR A 36 5.78 4.32 5.17
C THR A 36 5.62 4.24 3.66
N SER A 37 6.72 4.15 2.90
CA SER A 37 6.69 3.97 1.44
C SER A 37 6.10 2.60 1.06
N ARG A 38 6.46 1.54 1.79
CA ARG A 38 5.89 0.20 1.62
C ARG A 38 4.39 0.18 1.92
N LYS A 39 3.96 0.82 3.00
CA LYS A 39 2.55 0.93 3.37
C LYS A 39 1.75 1.63 2.28
N LYS A 40 2.22 2.79 1.79
CA LYS A 40 1.56 3.53 0.69
C LYS A 40 1.43 2.72 -0.60
N ALA A 41 2.42 1.88 -0.92
CA ALA A 41 2.38 0.99 -2.08
C ALA A 41 1.38 -0.16 -1.86
N ALA A 42 1.33 -0.74 -0.67
CA ALA A 42 0.36 -1.77 -0.32
C ALA A 42 -1.08 -1.24 -0.36
N ASP A 43 -1.34 -0.06 0.20
CA ASP A 43 -2.69 0.56 0.20
C ASP A 43 -3.20 0.77 -1.24
N ARG A 44 -2.30 1.14 -2.17
CA ARG A 44 -2.61 1.28 -3.61
C ARG A 44 -2.98 -0.05 -4.25
N GLU A 45 -2.20 -1.08 -3.97
CA GLU A 45 -2.41 -2.42 -4.50
C GLU A 45 -3.73 -3.02 -4.00
N VAL A 46 -4.04 -2.84 -2.71
CA VAL A 46 -5.31 -3.28 -2.11
C VAL A 46 -6.49 -2.55 -2.77
N PHE A 47 -6.39 -1.23 -2.98
CA PHE A 47 -7.44 -0.48 -3.66
C PHE A 47 -7.63 -0.93 -5.12
N ALA A 48 -6.54 -1.08 -5.87
CA ALA A 48 -6.60 -1.50 -7.28
C ALA A 48 -7.13 -2.93 -7.44
N SER A 49 -6.68 -3.86 -6.61
CA SER A 49 -7.15 -5.25 -6.62
C SER A 49 -8.62 -5.37 -6.20
N ALA A 50 -9.09 -4.56 -5.27
CA ALA A 50 -10.50 -4.52 -4.88
C ALA A 50 -11.40 -4.06 -6.04
N LEU A 51 -10.97 -3.04 -6.80
CA LEU A 51 -11.68 -2.59 -8.01
C LEU A 51 -11.64 -3.63 -9.13
N ALA A 52 -10.49 -4.24 -9.37
CA ALA A 52 -10.31 -5.29 -10.39
C ALA A 52 -11.14 -6.55 -10.09
N ALA A 53 -11.55 -6.77 -8.83
CA ALA A 53 -12.43 -7.87 -8.44
C ALA A 53 -13.92 -7.59 -8.73
N LEU A 54 -14.35 -6.34 -8.92
CA LEU A 54 -15.75 -5.97 -9.14
C LEU A 54 -16.36 -6.61 -10.41
N PRO A 55 -15.69 -6.60 -11.58
CA PRO A 55 -16.14 -7.32 -12.78
C PRO A 55 -16.55 -8.77 -12.52
N LEU A 56 -15.71 -9.50 -11.77
CA LEU A 56 -15.97 -10.91 -11.46
C LEU A 56 -17.18 -11.04 -10.53
N ARG A 57 -17.27 -10.21 -9.48
CA ARG A 57 -18.39 -10.23 -8.54
C ARG A 57 -19.72 -9.91 -9.22
N ALA A 58 -19.76 -8.87 -10.05
CA ALA A 58 -20.96 -8.48 -10.81
C ALA A 58 -21.44 -9.62 -11.71
N ARG A 59 -20.51 -10.29 -12.40
CA ARG A 59 -20.82 -11.40 -13.30
C ARG A 59 -21.30 -12.66 -12.56
N VAL A 60 -20.67 -13.00 -11.44
CA VAL A 60 -21.07 -14.18 -10.63
C VAL A 60 -22.45 -13.97 -10.03
N ASN A 61 -22.76 -12.76 -9.56
CA ASN A 61 -24.05 -12.44 -8.97
C ASN A 61 -25.14 -12.13 -10.02
N GLY A 62 -24.75 -11.84 -11.26
CA GLY A 62 -25.67 -11.45 -12.32
C GLY A 62 -26.32 -10.07 -12.10
N GLU A 63 -25.67 -9.20 -11.32
CA GLU A 63 -26.19 -7.91 -10.90
C GLU A 63 -25.26 -6.77 -11.28
N THR A 64 -25.83 -5.61 -11.56
CA THR A 64 -25.07 -4.38 -11.78
C THR A 64 -24.62 -3.81 -10.44
N ILE A 65 -23.32 -3.63 -10.27
CA ILE A 65 -22.71 -3.04 -9.08
C ILE A 65 -22.39 -1.58 -9.38
N VAL A 66 -22.89 -0.67 -8.54
CA VAL A 66 -22.56 0.77 -8.59
C VAL A 66 -21.84 1.11 -7.30
N ILE A 67 -20.59 1.54 -7.42
CA ILE A 67 -19.76 1.95 -6.30
C ILE A 67 -19.65 3.46 -6.28
N SER A 68 -20.11 4.10 -5.21
CA SER A 68 -19.99 5.55 -5.00
C SER A 68 -19.21 5.92 -3.74
N LYS A 69 -19.04 4.96 -2.82
CA LYS A 69 -18.36 5.19 -1.54
C LYS A 69 -17.30 4.11 -1.28
N ILE A 70 -16.30 4.47 -0.49
CA ILE A 70 -15.21 3.55 -0.15
C ILE A 70 -15.67 2.40 0.75
N ASP A 71 -16.68 2.64 1.59
CA ASP A 71 -17.26 1.62 2.48
C ASP A 71 -17.86 0.43 1.70
N GLU A 72 -18.27 0.66 0.46
CA GLU A 72 -18.83 -0.37 -0.42
C GLU A 72 -17.75 -1.32 -0.96
N LEU A 73 -16.46 -0.95 -0.90
CA LEU A 73 -15.35 -1.82 -1.34
C LEU A 73 -14.90 -2.84 -0.27
N MET A 74 -15.49 -2.85 0.94
CA MET A 74 -15.08 -3.75 2.04
C MET A 74 -13.55 -3.74 2.29
N ILE A 75 -12.93 -2.57 2.17
CA ILE A 75 -11.50 -2.37 2.43
C ILE A 75 -11.32 -1.50 3.67
N ASP A 76 -10.51 -1.98 4.60
CA ASP A 76 -10.21 -1.25 5.83
C ASP A 76 -9.02 -0.29 5.64
N ASN A 77 -9.07 0.84 6.35
CA ASN A 77 -7.92 1.73 6.55
C ASN A 77 -7.42 2.47 5.30
N ILE A 78 -8.25 2.57 4.24
CA ILE A 78 -7.94 3.32 3.01
C ILE A 78 -8.89 4.51 2.90
N ASN A 79 -8.31 5.72 2.85
CA ASN A 79 -9.08 6.94 2.60
C ASN A 79 -9.11 7.23 1.10
N ALA A 80 -10.21 6.88 0.44
CA ALA A 80 -10.47 7.26 -0.94
C ALA A 80 -11.88 7.85 -1.10
N SER A 81 -12.03 8.72 -2.09
CA SER A 81 -13.31 9.33 -2.45
C SER A 81 -13.55 9.11 -3.93
N PHE A 82 -14.78 8.75 -4.31
CA PHE A 82 -15.17 8.63 -5.72
C PHE A 82 -15.75 9.95 -6.18
N LEU A 83 -15.15 10.55 -7.22
CA LEU A 83 -15.67 11.76 -7.86
C LEU A 83 -16.75 11.38 -8.88
N GLU A 84 -16.53 10.28 -9.58
CA GLU A 84 -17.51 9.67 -10.48
C GLU A 84 -17.74 8.22 -10.03
N PRO A 85 -19.00 7.79 -9.93
CA PRO A 85 -19.31 6.44 -9.49
C PRO A 85 -18.81 5.40 -10.49
N VAL A 86 -18.24 4.32 -9.97
CA VAL A 86 -17.79 3.19 -10.80
C VAL A 86 -18.96 2.25 -11.00
N THR A 87 -19.37 2.06 -12.25
CA THR A 87 -20.47 1.15 -12.58
C THR A 87 -19.94 -0.08 -13.30
N VAL A 88 -20.30 -1.25 -12.79
CA VAL A 88 -19.99 -2.55 -13.38
C VAL A 88 -21.29 -3.25 -13.70
N LEU A 89 -21.51 -3.56 -14.97
CA LEU A 89 -22.72 -4.23 -15.44
C LEU A 89 -22.76 -5.69 -14.97
N ALA A 90 -23.96 -6.28 -14.92
CA ALA A 90 -24.17 -7.72 -14.67
C ALA A 90 -23.38 -8.65 -15.61
N SER A 91 -22.95 -8.14 -16.78
CA SER A 91 -22.06 -8.86 -17.71
C SER A 91 -20.61 -8.96 -17.23
N GLY A 92 -20.24 -8.21 -16.18
CA GLY A 92 -18.87 -7.99 -15.73
C GLY A 92 -18.15 -6.86 -16.45
N PHE A 93 -18.83 -6.07 -17.28
CA PHE A 93 -18.20 -4.94 -17.99
C PHE A 93 -18.15 -3.69 -17.10
N CYS A 94 -16.94 -3.18 -16.87
CA CYS A 94 -16.73 -1.92 -16.16
C CYS A 94 -16.89 -0.72 -17.09
N LEU A 95 -17.72 0.25 -16.74
CA LEU A 95 -17.87 1.51 -17.48
C LEU A 95 -16.77 2.53 -17.16
N GLY A 96 -15.99 2.29 -16.11
CA GLY A 96 -14.95 3.18 -15.62
C GLY A 96 -15.47 4.19 -14.59
N GLY A 97 -14.62 5.15 -14.23
CA GLY A 97 -14.93 6.21 -13.27
C GLY A 97 -13.69 6.99 -12.84
N LEU A 98 -13.86 7.89 -11.87
CA LEU A 98 -12.81 8.72 -11.31
C LEU A 98 -12.83 8.63 -9.78
N ALA A 99 -11.68 8.35 -9.21
CA ALA A 99 -11.48 8.33 -7.77
C ALA A 99 -10.30 9.21 -7.37
N GLU A 100 -10.31 9.69 -6.14
CA GLU A 100 -9.20 10.37 -5.49
C GLU A 100 -8.77 9.56 -4.28
N LEU A 101 -7.49 9.21 -4.24
CA LEU A 101 -6.88 8.53 -3.11
C LEU A 101 -6.14 9.54 -2.25
N SER A 102 -6.52 9.65 -0.98
CA SER A 102 -5.91 10.56 -0.02
C SER A 102 -4.86 9.82 0.81
N GLN A 103 -3.58 10.04 0.49
CA GLN A 103 -2.45 9.44 1.22
C GLN A 103 -1.67 10.49 2.00
N SER A 104 -1.96 10.60 3.30
CA SER A 104 -1.31 11.44 4.34
C SER A 104 -1.23 12.95 4.05
N GLN A 105 -0.65 13.37 2.93
CA GLN A 105 -0.45 14.77 2.53
C GLN A 105 -0.63 15.01 1.03
N LYS A 106 -0.92 13.97 0.23
CA LYS A 106 -1.13 14.12 -1.21
C LYS A 106 -2.39 13.38 -1.64
N THR A 107 -3.32 14.12 -2.20
CA THR A 107 -4.46 13.56 -2.93
C THR A 107 -4.00 13.26 -4.35
N GLN A 108 -4.19 12.03 -4.80
CA GLN A 108 -3.92 11.64 -6.18
C GLN A 108 -5.19 11.21 -6.88
N ARG A 109 -5.42 11.78 -8.06
CA ARG A 109 -6.51 11.41 -8.95
C ARG A 109 -6.17 10.12 -9.69
N LEU A 110 -7.14 9.24 -9.73
CA LEU A 110 -7.09 7.91 -10.30
C LEU A 110 -8.21 7.79 -11.32
N LYS A 111 -7.86 7.38 -12.53
CA LYS A 111 -8.83 7.04 -13.56
C LYS A 111 -9.01 5.54 -13.60
N ILE A 112 -10.27 5.12 -13.48
CA ILE A 112 -10.66 3.72 -13.50
C ILE A 112 -11.08 3.40 -14.93
N LYS A 113 -10.35 2.52 -15.59
CA LYS A 113 -10.52 2.22 -17.01
C LYS A 113 -11.48 1.05 -17.23
N ALA A 114 -12.37 1.24 -18.18
CA ALA A 114 -13.04 0.14 -18.85
C ALA A 114 -12.02 -0.74 -19.61
N PRO A 115 -12.25 -2.05 -19.76
CA PRO A 115 -13.43 -2.81 -19.33
C PRO A 115 -13.24 -3.58 -18.01
N PHE A 116 -12.03 -3.59 -17.44
CA PHE A 116 -11.66 -4.43 -16.29
C PHE A 116 -11.53 -3.68 -14.95
N CYS A 117 -11.97 -2.41 -14.89
CA CYS A 117 -11.78 -1.51 -13.75
C CYS A 117 -10.30 -1.36 -13.32
N ASP A 118 -9.40 -1.31 -14.30
CA ASP A 118 -7.97 -1.12 -14.03
C ASP A 118 -7.70 0.33 -13.62
N VAL A 119 -6.73 0.55 -12.72
CA VAL A 119 -6.48 1.85 -12.11
C VAL A 119 -5.27 2.51 -12.76
N GLU A 120 -5.49 3.65 -13.42
CA GLU A 120 -4.42 4.49 -13.96
C GLU A 120 -4.24 5.77 -13.14
N TYR A 121 -3.00 6.07 -12.77
CA TYR A 121 -2.64 7.29 -12.07
C TYR A 121 -2.58 8.46 -13.05
N VAL A 122 -3.45 9.46 -12.84
CA VAL A 122 -3.41 10.70 -13.59
C VAL A 122 -2.40 11.61 -12.89
N ARG A 123 -1.34 11.98 -13.61
CA ARG A 123 -0.19 12.74 -13.07
C ARG A 123 -0.47 14.23 -12.95
#